data_AF-A0A8H7ALI7-F1
#
_entry.id   AF-A0A8H7ALI7-F1
#
_cell.length_a   1.000
_cell.length_b   1.000
_cell.length_c   1.000
_cell.angle_alpha   90.00
_cell.angle_beta   90.00
_cell.angle_gamma   90.00
#
_symmetry.space_group_name_H-M   'P 1'
#
loop_
_entity.id
_entity.type
_entity.pdbx_description
1 polymer ?
#
loop_
_entity_poly.entity_id
_entity_poly.type
_entity_poly.pdbx_seq_one_letter_code
_entity_poly.pdbx_strand_id
1 'polypeptide(L)'
;MYTTPFLAAIALTNIYSTSASCLHNTNLHPRAVEEDGKSVKVPNFGYQGNVGPTNWQAIDAENAQCAAGLNQSPIDIKVAETAKTKPGDVRMDIPAGQTLTFENLGTNVEVLVEGTTTLGEKKFKLKQFHYHTPSEHKIDGEYFPVEVHMVHEAEDNPNEIAVVGMLFQLTSEPTTTNTSSNSSSSSSTSASTIFSTVLSSISSIPDPGNTTSLPPLDFSALTSTMATTSFFSYTGSLTTPPCSEGVNFLVATEPLGMAVDTFNAMKKVVKFNSRFAQNALGEPNLLQVSRLGLERVEAQRWTVRQGVDVVPMPPPPAVEGEEAGRETVLLVVHSKREFRA
;
A
#
# COMPACT_ATOMS: atom_id res chain seq x y z
N MET A 1 19.68 -19.38 -57.19
CA MET A 1 19.21 -20.20 -56.05
C MET A 1 20.24 -20.10 -54.94
N TYR A 2 20.02 -19.22 -53.96
CA TYR A 2 20.62 -19.29 -52.63
C TYR A 2 19.66 -18.57 -51.69
N THR A 3 18.97 -19.32 -50.85
CA THR A 3 18.10 -18.82 -49.79
C THR A 3 18.76 -19.17 -48.46
N THR A 4 19.26 -18.16 -47.76
CA THR A 4 19.66 -18.24 -46.35
C THR A 4 18.42 -18.20 -45.47
N PRO A 5 18.23 -19.11 -44.49
CA PRO A 5 17.12 -19.02 -43.57
C PRO A 5 17.43 -17.99 -42.48
N PHE A 6 16.51 -17.05 -42.29
CA PHE A 6 16.46 -16.21 -41.11
C PHE A 6 16.01 -17.10 -39.94
N LEU A 7 16.89 -17.36 -38.97
CA LEU A 7 16.46 -17.81 -37.65
C LEU A 7 15.79 -16.61 -36.96
N ALA A 8 14.47 -16.65 -36.85
CA ALA A 8 13.74 -15.81 -35.93
C ALA A 8 14.04 -16.30 -34.50
N ALA A 9 14.88 -15.58 -33.77
CA ALA A 9 15.01 -15.74 -32.34
C ALA A 9 13.70 -15.25 -31.71
N ILE A 10 12.82 -16.18 -31.33
CA ILE A 10 11.70 -15.88 -30.44
C ILE A 10 12.34 -15.61 -29.08
N ALA A 11 12.51 -14.32 -28.77
CA ALA A 11 12.78 -13.89 -27.41
C ALA A 11 11.53 -14.22 -26.59
N LEU A 12 11.52 -15.39 -25.94
CA LEU A 12 10.66 -15.63 -24.80
C LEU A 12 11.13 -14.68 -23.70
N THR A 13 10.59 -13.47 -23.70
CA THR A 13 10.64 -12.60 -22.54
C THR A 13 9.83 -13.31 -21.46
N ASN A 14 10.54 -14.02 -20.57
CA ASN A 14 10.00 -14.34 -19.26
C ASN A 14 9.65 -13.00 -18.63
N ILE A 15 8.36 -12.68 -18.62
CA ILE A 15 7.80 -11.54 -17.90
C ILE A 15 8.04 -11.88 -16.43
N TYR A 16 9.12 -11.35 -15.86
CA TYR A 16 9.30 -11.38 -14.42
C TYR A 16 8.10 -10.61 -13.85
N SER A 17 7.20 -11.36 -13.21
CA SER A 17 5.96 -10.82 -12.70
C SER A 17 6.29 -9.77 -11.65
N THR A 18 5.96 -8.51 -11.92
CA THR A 18 5.71 -7.51 -10.88
C THR A 18 4.99 -8.20 -9.73
N SER A 19 5.63 -8.27 -8.58
CA SER A 19 5.07 -8.96 -7.43
C SER A 19 4.22 -7.95 -6.64
N ALA A 20 3.00 -7.68 -7.13
CA ALA A 20 2.09 -6.72 -6.51
C ALA A 20 1.03 -7.42 -5.69
N SER A 21 1.31 -7.70 -4.41
CA SER A 21 0.32 -8.38 -3.57
C SER A 21 -0.91 -7.51 -3.29
N CYS A 22 -0.81 -6.18 -3.38
CA CYS A 22 -1.98 -5.30 -3.28
C CYS A 22 -2.81 -5.23 -4.58
N LEU A 23 -2.31 -5.74 -5.71
CA LEU A 23 -3.07 -5.84 -6.97
C LEU A 23 -3.42 -7.28 -7.33
N HIS A 24 -3.15 -8.24 -6.45
CA HIS A 24 -3.46 -9.62 -6.75
C HIS A 24 -4.95 -9.80 -7.11
N ASN A 25 -5.21 -10.66 -8.10
CA ASN A 25 -6.54 -10.92 -8.66
C ASN A 25 -7.17 -9.74 -9.45
N THR A 26 -6.39 -8.71 -9.81
CA THR A 26 -6.82 -7.64 -10.74
C THR A 26 -6.36 -7.96 -12.18
N ASN A 27 -6.84 -7.20 -13.17
CA ASN A 27 -6.35 -7.25 -14.55
C ASN A 27 -4.89 -6.80 -14.66
N LEU A 28 -4.44 -5.90 -13.78
CA LEU A 28 -3.06 -5.42 -13.73
C LEU A 28 -2.09 -6.46 -13.15
N HIS A 29 -2.57 -7.32 -12.24
CA HIS A 29 -1.82 -8.44 -11.69
C HIS A 29 -2.72 -9.67 -11.49
N PRO A 30 -2.95 -10.45 -12.57
CA PRO A 30 -3.83 -11.61 -12.50
C PRO A 30 -3.34 -12.65 -11.50
N ARG A 31 -4.29 -13.28 -10.80
CA ARG A 31 -3.99 -14.35 -9.84
C ARG A 31 -3.26 -15.51 -10.52
N ALA A 32 -2.13 -15.92 -9.96
CA ALA A 32 -1.31 -17.03 -10.43
C ALA A 32 -1.30 -18.17 -9.39
N VAL A 33 -1.73 -19.35 -9.83
CA VAL A 33 -1.68 -20.61 -9.07
C VAL A 33 -0.44 -21.39 -9.50
N GLU A 34 0.20 -22.07 -8.57
CA GLU A 34 1.33 -22.96 -8.86
C GLU A 34 0.90 -24.18 -9.69
N GLU A 35 1.88 -24.91 -10.23
CA GLU A 35 1.63 -26.11 -11.07
C GLU A 35 0.81 -27.20 -10.38
N ASP A 36 0.78 -27.20 -9.04
CA ASP A 36 -0.05 -28.12 -8.23
C ASP A 36 -1.55 -27.79 -8.27
N GLY A 37 -1.93 -26.64 -8.83
CA GLY A 37 -3.29 -26.12 -8.93
C GLY A 37 -3.95 -25.80 -7.58
N LYS A 38 -3.19 -25.78 -6.49
CA LYS A 38 -3.68 -25.67 -5.10
C LYS A 38 -2.99 -24.59 -4.30
N SER A 39 -1.72 -24.32 -4.55
CA SER A 39 -0.96 -23.27 -3.89
C SER A 39 -0.90 -22.01 -4.72
N VAL A 40 -0.87 -20.86 -4.05
CA VAL A 40 -0.72 -19.54 -4.69
C VAL A 40 0.76 -19.19 -4.77
N LYS A 41 1.17 -18.53 -5.86
CA LYS A 41 2.56 -18.14 -6.06
C LYS A 41 3.00 -17.11 -5.03
N VAL A 42 4.11 -17.40 -4.35
CA VAL A 42 4.70 -16.52 -3.33
C VAL A 42 5.58 -15.44 -3.98
N PRO A 43 5.37 -14.14 -3.69
CA PRO A 43 6.22 -13.03 -4.12
C PRO A 43 7.69 -13.14 -3.72
N ASN A 44 8.56 -12.49 -4.49
CA ASN A 44 10.01 -12.40 -4.19
C ASN A 44 10.40 -11.18 -3.33
N PHE A 45 9.43 -10.40 -2.85
CA PHE A 45 9.65 -9.26 -1.95
C PHE A 45 9.12 -9.56 -0.54
N GLY A 46 9.49 -8.73 0.43
CA GLY A 46 8.95 -8.80 1.78
C GLY A 46 9.10 -7.48 2.52
N TYR A 47 9.11 -7.54 3.85
CA TYR A 47 9.13 -6.35 4.71
C TYR A 47 10.43 -6.19 5.52
N GLN A 48 11.44 -7.02 5.27
CA GLN A 48 12.69 -7.05 6.02
C GLN A 48 13.92 -7.25 5.12
N GLY A 49 15.06 -6.72 5.57
CA GLY A 49 16.36 -6.93 4.92
C GLY A 49 16.39 -6.45 3.47
N ASN A 50 17.13 -7.17 2.63
CA ASN A 50 17.37 -6.80 1.23
C ASN A 50 16.13 -6.91 0.33
N VAL A 51 15.06 -7.53 0.82
CA VAL A 51 13.78 -7.62 0.10
C VAL A 51 12.72 -6.67 0.67
N GLY A 52 13.12 -5.80 1.61
CA GLY A 52 12.24 -4.86 2.33
C GLY A 52 11.98 -3.53 1.60
N PRO A 53 11.09 -2.68 2.15
CA PRO A 53 10.60 -1.47 1.50
C PRO A 53 11.65 -0.43 1.14
N THR A 54 12.79 -0.41 1.85
CA THR A 54 13.91 0.49 1.54
C THR A 54 14.74 0.02 0.34
N ASN A 55 14.49 -1.19 -0.16
CA ASN A 55 15.23 -1.82 -1.25
C ASN A 55 14.35 -2.44 -2.36
N TRP A 56 13.03 -2.26 -2.32
CA TRP A 56 12.13 -2.81 -3.36
C TRP A 56 12.49 -2.41 -4.79
N GLN A 57 12.94 -1.16 -4.99
CA GLN A 57 13.44 -0.64 -6.26
C GLN A 57 14.64 -1.40 -6.83
N ALA A 58 15.39 -2.10 -5.98
CA ALA A 58 16.56 -2.87 -6.40
C ALA A 58 16.24 -4.34 -6.68
N ILE A 59 15.01 -4.78 -6.37
CA ILE A 59 14.54 -6.14 -6.67
C ILE A 59 14.23 -6.27 -8.16
N ASP A 60 13.54 -5.27 -8.73
CA ASP A 60 13.16 -5.24 -10.13
C ASP A 60 13.15 -3.79 -10.65
N ALA A 61 13.49 -3.58 -11.92
CA ALA A 61 13.46 -2.28 -12.58
C ALA A 61 12.04 -1.69 -12.63
N GLU A 62 11.00 -2.54 -12.68
CA GLU A 62 9.60 -2.11 -12.66
C GLU A 62 9.21 -1.44 -11.33
N ASN A 63 9.99 -1.66 -10.26
CA ASN A 63 9.76 -1.09 -8.94
C ASN A 63 10.37 0.32 -8.77
N ALA A 64 10.77 0.98 -9.86
CA ALA A 64 11.43 2.29 -9.79
C ALA A 64 10.61 3.34 -9.03
N GLN A 65 9.28 3.31 -9.14
CA GLN A 65 8.41 4.25 -8.42
C GLN A 65 8.48 4.08 -6.90
N CYS A 66 8.84 2.90 -6.39
CA CYS A 66 9.00 2.69 -4.94
C CYS A 66 10.04 3.62 -4.30
N ALA A 67 11.04 4.10 -5.07
CA ALA A 67 12.10 4.98 -4.59
C ALA A 67 12.13 6.38 -5.25
N ALA A 68 11.30 6.61 -6.27
CA ALA A 68 11.28 7.86 -7.04
C ALA A 68 9.88 8.49 -7.19
N GLY A 69 8.81 7.79 -6.81
CA GLY A 69 7.45 8.32 -6.86
C GLY A 69 7.24 9.48 -5.89
N LEU A 70 6.44 10.45 -6.30
CA LEU A 70 6.11 11.69 -5.57
C LEU A 70 4.80 11.58 -4.79
N ASN A 71 3.92 10.66 -5.16
CA ASN A 71 2.59 10.46 -4.57
C ASN A 71 2.46 9.03 -4.01
N GLN A 72 3.45 8.64 -3.20
CA GLN A 72 3.54 7.29 -2.67
C GLN A 72 2.65 7.10 -1.44
N SER A 73 2.17 5.88 -1.24
CA SER A 73 1.38 5.45 -0.08
C SER A 73 2.12 4.38 0.73
N PRO A 74 1.81 4.23 2.03
CA PRO A 74 0.81 4.99 2.81
C PRO A 74 1.30 6.39 3.22
N ILE A 75 0.38 7.25 3.67
CA ILE A 75 0.69 8.58 4.22
C ILE A 75 0.23 8.73 5.68
N ASP A 76 0.73 9.78 6.34
CA ASP A 76 0.13 10.29 7.56
C ASP A 76 -1.02 11.23 7.21
N ILE A 77 -2.26 10.76 7.40
CA ILE A 77 -3.47 11.51 7.10
C ILE A 77 -3.65 12.59 8.17
N LYS A 78 -3.56 13.84 7.73
CA LYS A 78 -3.86 15.00 8.58
C LYS A 78 -5.34 15.30 8.55
N VAL A 79 -6.02 15.15 9.70
CA VAL A 79 -7.50 15.17 9.76
C VAL A 79 -8.09 16.50 9.28
N ALA A 80 -7.37 17.61 9.55
CA ALA A 80 -7.78 18.96 9.19
C ALA A 80 -7.53 19.32 7.72
N GLU A 81 -6.59 18.64 7.06
CA GLU A 81 -6.10 19.00 5.72
C GLU A 81 -6.62 18.05 4.64
N THR A 82 -6.88 16.79 5.01
CA THR A 82 -7.27 15.75 4.06
C THR A 82 -8.74 15.87 3.68
N ALA A 83 -9.03 15.82 2.38
CA ALA A 83 -10.39 15.86 1.86
C ALA A 83 -11.22 14.68 2.39
N LYS A 84 -12.52 14.90 2.60
CA LYS A 84 -13.46 13.89 3.09
C LYS A 84 -14.64 13.73 2.16
N THR A 85 -15.05 12.49 1.93
CA THR A 85 -16.34 12.19 1.30
C THR A 85 -17.49 12.42 2.28
N LYS A 86 -18.69 12.64 1.74
CA LYS A 86 -19.91 12.72 2.54
C LYS A 86 -20.46 11.30 2.78
N PRO A 87 -21.17 11.08 3.90
CA PRO A 87 -21.90 9.83 4.09
C PRO A 87 -22.82 9.55 2.90
N GLY A 88 -22.74 8.33 2.38
CA GLY A 88 -23.49 7.89 1.21
C GLY A 88 -22.78 8.09 -0.13
N ASP A 89 -21.65 8.80 -0.20
CA ASP A 89 -20.87 8.92 -1.45
C ASP A 89 -20.20 7.59 -1.83
N VAL A 90 -19.96 6.72 -0.86
CA VAL A 90 -19.43 5.37 -1.03
C VAL A 90 -20.56 4.37 -0.76
N ARG A 91 -20.96 3.62 -1.79
CA ARG A 91 -22.00 2.58 -1.67
C ARG A 91 -21.47 1.25 -2.18
N MET A 92 -21.47 0.25 -1.31
CA MET A 92 -21.02 -1.09 -1.64
C MET A 92 -22.22 -2.03 -1.83
N ASP A 93 -22.13 -2.89 -2.83
CA ASP A 93 -23.02 -4.02 -3.06
C ASP A 93 -22.17 -5.28 -3.20
N ILE A 94 -22.15 -6.09 -2.16
CA ILE A 94 -21.37 -7.34 -2.08
C ILE A 94 -22.37 -8.49 -1.93
N PRO A 95 -22.56 -9.31 -2.98
CA PRO A 95 -23.52 -10.41 -2.94
C PRO A 95 -23.19 -11.40 -1.82
N ALA A 96 -24.22 -11.82 -1.06
CA ALA A 96 -24.09 -12.94 -0.14
C ALA A 96 -24.02 -14.28 -0.90
N GLY A 97 -23.65 -15.36 -0.21
CA GLY A 97 -23.70 -16.71 -0.79
C GLY A 97 -22.49 -17.10 -1.64
N GLN A 98 -21.49 -16.22 -1.76
CA GLN A 98 -20.27 -16.50 -2.52
C GLN A 98 -19.43 -17.59 -1.83
N THR A 99 -18.82 -18.47 -2.63
CA THR A 99 -17.73 -19.31 -2.15
C THR A 99 -16.45 -18.48 -2.26
N LEU A 100 -15.83 -18.19 -1.12
CA LEU A 100 -14.66 -17.31 -1.07
C LEU A 100 -13.39 -18.14 -0.88
N THR A 101 -12.29 -17.67 -1.45
CA THR A 101 -10.96 -18.25 -1.23
C THR A 101 -10.16 -17.34 -0.32
N PHE A 102 -9.53 -17.92 0.69
CA PHE A 102 -8.66 -17.23 1.64
C PHE A 102 -7.24 -17.78 1.52
N GLU A 103 -6.28 -16.88 1.30
CA GLU A 103 -4.94 -17.25 0.84
C GLU A 103 -3.86 -16.54 1.62
N ASN A 104 -2.73 -17.22 1.80
CA ASN A 104 -1.53 -16.65 2.39
C ASN A 104 -0.51 -16.40 1.28
N LEU A 105 -0.38 -15.15 0.83
CA LEU A 105 0.60 -14.78 -0.19
C LEU A 105 2.03 -14.72 0.36
N GLY A 106 2.22 -14.86 1.68
CA GLY A 106 3.51 -14.67 2.35
C GLY A 106 3.87 -13.21 2.61
N THR A 107 3.36 -12.28 1.80
CA THR A 107 3.47 -10.82 2.03
C THR A 107 2.21 -10.24 2.68
N ASN A 108 1.06 -10.86 2.48
CA ASN A 108 -0.19 -10.58 3.18
C ASN A 108 -1.05 -11.86 3.23
N VAL A 109 -2.21 -11.77 3.90
CA VAL A 109 -3.30 -12.73 3.74
C VAL A 109 -4.47 -12.02 3.10
N GLU A 110 -5.13 -12.67 2.14
CA GLU A 110 -6.13 -12.05 1.29
C GLU A 110 -7.34 -12.95 1.06
N VAL A 111 -8.50 -12.33 0.84
CA VAL A 111 -9.74 -13.00 0.48
C VAL A 111 -10.18 -12.53 -0.89
N LEU A 112 -10.38 -13.47 -1.81
CA LEU A 112 -10.99 -13.20 -3.10
C LEU A 112 -12.50 -13.07 -2.91
N VAL A 113 -13.05 -11.91 -3.28
CA VAL A 113 -14.47 -11.58 -3.14
C VAL A 113 -14.90 -10.68 -4.30
N GLU A 114 -16.09 -10.94 -4.84
CA GLU A 114 -16.68 -10.14 -5.90
C GLU A 114 -17.78 -9.24 -5.35
N GLY A 115 -17.97 -8.10 -5.99
CA GLY A 115 -18.96 -7.10 -5.62
C GLY A 115 -18.77 -5.83 -6.42
N THR A 116 -19.56 -4.81 -6.12
CA THR A 116 -19.41 -3.48 -6.72
C THR A 116 -19.39 -2.39 -5.66
N THR A 117 -18.63 -1.34 -5.93
CA THR A 117 -18.58 -0.13 -5.12
C THR A 117 -18.80 1.07 -6.02
N THR A 118 -19.78 1.89 -5.68
CA THR A 118 -20.03 3.17 -6.34
C THR A 118 -19.39 4.28 -5.51
N LEU A 119 -18.51 5.05 -6.15
CA LEU A 119 -17.80 6.20 -5.59
C LEU A 119 -18.28 7.45 -6.33
N GLY A 120 -19.18 8.22 -5.71
CA GLY A 120 -19.90 9.30 -6.39
C GLY A 120 -20.74 8.75 -7.54
N GLU A 121 -20.36 9.07 -8.79
CA GLU A 121 -21.03 8.59 -10.01
C GLU A 121 -20.31 7.39 -10.65
N LYS A 122 -19.09 7.08 -10.22
CA LYS A 122 -18.24 6.08 -10.84
C LYS A 122 -18.38 4.72 -10.17
N LYS A 123 -18.39 3.65 -10.96
CA LYS A 123 -18.52 2.26 -10.48
C LYS A 123 -17.21 1.50 -10.59
N PHE A 124 -16.95 0.71 -9.56
CA PHE A 124 -15.78 -0.14 -9.44
C PHE A 124 -16.19 -1.56 -9.06
N LYS A 125 -15.47 -2.56 -9.57
CA LYS A 125 -15.60 -3.97 -9.20
C LYS A 125 -14.66 -4.27 -8.05
N LEU A 126 -15.19 -4.83 -6.97
CA LEU A 126 -14.38 -5.37 -5.87
C LEU A 126 -13.71 -6.66 -6.34
N LYS A 127 -12.41 -6.81 -6.07
CA LYS A 127 -11.60 -7.96 -6.50
C LYS A 127 -11.09 -8.81 -5.35
N GLN A 128 -10.70 -8.17 -4.26
CA GLN A 128 -10.21 -8.81 -3.04
C GLN A 128 -10.19 -7.83 -1.88
N PHE A 129 -9.98 -8.36 -0.67
CA PHE A 129 -9.44 -7.58 0.42
C PHE A 129 -8.32 -8.31 1.15
N HIS A 130 -7.43 -7.56 1.79
CA HIS A 130 -6.29 -8.11 2.52
C HIS A 130 -5.98 -7.31 3.78
N TYR A 131 -5.13 -7.88 4.63
CA TYR A 131 -4.83 -7.37 5.96
C TYR A 131 -3.38 -6.90 6.09
N HIS A 132 -3.19 -5.79 6.77
CA HIS A 132 -1.91 -5.25 7.21
C HIS A 132 -1.83 -5.20 8.75
N THR A 133 -0.68 -5.54 9.32
CA THR A 133 -0.39 -5.32 10.74
C THR A 133 1.06 -4.88 10.96
N PRO A 134 1.29 -3.71 11.61
CA PRO A 134 0.29 -2.68 12.00
C PRO A 134 -0.45 -2.04 10.81
N SER A 135 -1.26 -1.00 11.03
CA SER A 135 -1.77 -0.19 9.93
C SER A 135 -0.63 0.43 9.13
N GLU A 136 -0.88 0.64 7.85
CA GLU A 136 0.05 1.33 6.96
C GLU A 136 -0.18 2.84 7.08
N HIS A 137 -1.44 3.27 7.03
CA HIS A 137 -1.82 4.66 7.28
C HIS A 137 -1.68 5.03 8.75
N LYS A 138 -1.45 6.33 8.95
CA LYS A 138 -1.57 6.99 10.25
C LYS A 138 -2.65 8.05 10.19
N ILE A 139 -3.26 8.36 11.34
CA ILE A 139 -4.15 9.51 11.51
C ILE A 139 -3.49 10.45 12.52
N ASP A 140 -3.13 11.65 12.08
CA ASP A 140 -2.40 12.65 12.90
C ASP A 140 -1.19 12.05 13.67
N GLY A 141 -0.47 11.13 13.02
CA GLY A 141 0.71 10.46 13.57
C GLY A 141 0.43 9.16 14.34
N GLU A 142 -0.83 8.84 14.65
CA GLU A 142 -1.21 7.59 15.33
C GLU A 142 -1.32 6.42 14.33
N TYR A 143 -0.69 5.29 14.67
CA TYR A 143 -0.87 4.02 13.96
C TYR A 143 -1.97 3.19 14.65
N PHE A 144 -2.57 2.28 13.90
CA PHE A 144 -3.58 1.35 14.37
C PHE A 144 -3.05 -0.09 14.35
N PRO A 145 -3.59 -0.99 15.19
CA PRO A 145 -3.20 -2.41 15.21
C PRO A 145 -3.31 -3.14 13.86
N VAL A 146 -4.37 -2.85 13.09
CA VAL A 146 -4.67 -3.51 11.81
C VAL A 146 -5.25 -2.50 10.83
N GLU A 147 -4.95 -2.71 9.56
CA GLU A 147 -5.62 -2.06 8.45
C GLU A 147 -6.07 -3.10 7.42
N VAL A 148 -7.30 -2.96 6.92
CA VAL A 148 -7.81 -3.78 5.81
C VAL A 148 -7.92 -2.92 4.57
N HIS A 149 -7.42 -3.42 3.45
CA HIS A 149 -7.58 -2.81 2.13
C HIS A 149 -8.54 -3.65 1.30
N MET A 150 -9.64 -3.03 0.82
CA MET A 150 -10.51 -3.61 -0.21
C MET A 150 -10.16 -2.99 -1.56
N VAL A 151 -9.74 -3.83 -2.51
CA VAL A 151 -9.17 -3.38 -3.78
C VAL A 151 -10.19 -3.51 -4.90
N HIS A 152 -10.35 -2.42 -5.66
CA HIS A 152 -11.34 -2.32 -6.72
C HIS A 152 -10.73 -1.83 -8.02
N GLU A 153 -11.32 -2.26 -9.13
CA GLU A 153 -11.01 -1.78 -10.49
C GLU A 153 -12.20 -1.04 -11.07
N ALA A 154 -11.99 0.08 -11.77
CA ALA A 154 -13.10 0.78 -12.39
C ALA A 154 -13.75 -0.07 -13.51
N GLU A 155 -15.08 0.00 -13.63
CA GLU A 155 -15.81 -0.77 -14.66
C GLU A 155 -15.51 -0.29 -16.08
N ASP A 156 -15.27 1.02 -16.24
CA ASP A 156 -15.02 1.69 -17.52
C ASP A 156 -13.54 1.70 -17.91
N ASN A 157 -12.64 1.63 -16.94
CA ASN A 157 -11.20 1.61 -17.12
C ASN A 157 -10.53 0.72 -16.05
N PRO A 158 -10.28 -0.57 -16.33
CA PRO A 158 -9.71 -1.49 -15.33
C PRO A 158 -8.29 -1.13 -14.85
N ASN A 159 -7.60 -0.20 -15.53
CA ASN A 159 -6.31 0.30 -15.06
C ASN A 159 -6.45 1.34 -13.93
N GLU A 160 -7.66 1.85 -13.68
CA GLU A 160 -7.94 2.76 -12.58
C GLU A 160 -8.35 1.97 -11.34
N ILE A 161 -7.58 2.16 -10.28
CA ILE A 161 -7.71 1.41 -9.03
C ILE A 161 -8.25 2.31 -7.93
N ALA A 162 -9.18 1.78 -7.15
CA ALA A 162 -9.63 2.38 -5.90
C ALA A 162 -9.44 1.41 -4.74
N VAL A 163 -8.95 1.93 -3.61
CA VAL A 163 -8.76 1.16 -2.38
C VAL A 163 -9.60 1.76 -1.28
N VAL A 164 -10.48 0.95 -0.69
CA VAL A 164 -11.20 1.32 0.53
C VAL A 164 -10.43 0.74 1.73
N GLY A 165 -9.87 1.61 2.54
CA GLY A 165 -9.10 1.28 3.74
C GLY A 165 -9.94 1.37 5.01
N MET A 166 -9.82 0.38 5.89
CA MET A 166 -10.46 0.39 7.22
C MET A 166 -9.42 0.13 8.30
N LEU A 167 -9.33 1.06 9.25
CA LEU A 167 -8.46 0.97 10.41
C LEU A 167 -9.18 0.21 11.53
N PHE A 168 -8.44 -0.52 12.37
CA PHE A 168 -9.01 -1.24 13.50
C PHE A 168 -8.33 -0.88 14.81
N GLN A 169 -9.15 -0.66 15.85
CA GLN A 169 -8.71 -0.49 17.22
C GLN A 169 -8.99 -1.76 18.04
N LEU A 170 -8.09 -2.09 18.96
CA LEU A 170 -8.31 -3.23 19.86
C LEU A 170 -9.48 -2.94 20.81
N THR A 171 -10.35 -3.92 20.97
CA THR A 171 -11.46 -3.89 21.94
C THR A 171 -11.24 -4.93 23.03
N SER A 172 -11.77 -4.64 24.22
CA SER A 172 -11.78 -5.58 25.36
C SER A 172 -12.85 -6.67 25.22
N GLU A 173 -13.78 -6.51 24.28
CA GLU A 173 -14.85 -7.46 24.04
C GLU A 173 -14.30 -8.72 23.33
N PRO A 174 -14.58 -9.93 23.84
CA PRO A 174 -14.16 -11.16 23.20
C PRO A 174 -14.83 -11.34 21.84
N THR A 175 -14.19 -12.08 20.94
CA THR A 175 -14.78 -12.45 19.65
C THR A 175 -16.01 -13.33 19.87
N THR A 176 -17.20 -12.76 19.93
CA THR A 176 -18.44 -13.55 20.03
C THR A 176 -18.87 -14.02 18.65
N THR A 177 -18.35 -15.17 18.21
CA THR A 177 -18.80 -15.87 17.00
C THR A 177 -20.16 -16.56 17.17
N ASN A 178 -20.87 -16.33 18.28
CA ASN A 178 -22.18 -16.92 18.53
C ASN A 178 -23.28 -15.92 18.20
N THR A 179 -23.92 -16.17 17.07
CA THR A 179 -25.21 -15.61 16.65
C THR A 179 -26.25 -15.80 17.75
N SER A 180 -26.36 -14.82 18.63
CA SER A 180 -27.57 -14.58 19.43
C SER A 180 -27.67 -13.10 19.69
N SER A 181 -28.48 -12.50 18.84
CA SER A 181 -29.22 -11.25 19.05
C SER A 181 -29.61 -11.09 20.51
N ASN A 182 -28.91 -10.20 21.22
CA ASN A 182 -29.44 -9.29 22.25
C ASN A 182 -28.25 -8.59 22.93
N SER A 183 -27.58 -7.74 22.18
CA SER A 183 -26.87 -6.63 22.81
C SER A 183 -26.94 -5.44 21.87
N SER A 184 -27.60 -4.39 22.35
CA SER A 184 -27.70 -3.09 21.72
C SER A 184 -26.31 -2.44 21.74
N SER A 185 -25.39 -2.94 20.92
CA SER A 185 -24.05 -2.39 20.77
C SER A 185 -23.89 -1.84 19.36
N SER A 186 -23.26 -0.66 19.29
CA SER A 186 -22.97 0.20 18.14
C SER A 186 -22.84 -0.51 16.79
N SER A 187 -23.36 0.10 15.72
CA SER A 187 -23.26 -0.35 14.31
C SER A 187 -21.84 -0.70 13.86
N SER A 188 -20.81 -0.09 14.46
CA SER A 188 -19.40 -0.40 14.18
C SER A 188 -18.98 -1.81 14.61
N THR A 189 -19.63 -2.39 15.63
CA THR A 189 -19.33 -3.75 16.10
C THR A 189 -19.75 -4.78 15.05
N SER A 190 -20.95 -4.65 14.48
CA SER A 190 -21.45 -5.58 13.46
C SER A 190 -20.66 -5.54 12.15
N ALA A 191 -20.18 -4.37 11.71
CA ALA A 191 -19.32 -4.27 10.52
C ALA A 191 -17.95 -4.95 10.71
N SER A 192 -17.39 -4.92 11.93
CA SER A 192 -16.11 -5.57 12.22
C SER A 192 -16.17 -7.11 12.21
N THR A 193 -17.38 -7.67 12.34
CA THR A 193 -17.56 -9.13 12.50
C THR A 193 -17.13 -9.91 11.27
N ILE A 194 -17.32 -9.37 10.06
CA ILE A 194 -16.95 -10.08 8.83
C ILE A 194 -15.44 -10.34 8.75
N PHE A 195 -14.63 -9.31 9.02
CA PHE A 195 -13.18 -9.41 9.00
C PHE A 195 -12.65 -10.33 10.09
N SER A 196 -13.29 -10.32 11.27
CA SER A 196 -12.95 -11.23 12.36
C SER A 196 -13.37 -12.68 12.06
N THR A 197 -14.51 -12.87 11.40
CA THR A 197 -15.03 -14.19 10.99
C THR A 197 -14.09 -14.86 9.99
N VAL A 198 -13.58 -14.12 9.02
CA VAL A 198 -12.54 -14.60 8.10
C VAL A 198 -11.31 -15.08 8.88
N LEU A 199 -10.83 -14.25 9.81
CA LEU A 199 -9.65 -14.55 10.61
C LEU A 199 -9.81 -15.76 11.55
N SER A 200 -11.04 -16.19 11.85
CA SER A 200 -11.25 -17.46 12.57
C SER A 200 -10.72 -18.68 11.78
N SER A 201 -10.61 -18.57 10.46
CA SER A 201 -10.05 -19.61 9.58
C SER A 201 -8.54 -19.44 9.32
N ILE A 202 -7.85 -18.46 9.94
CA ILE A 202 -6.43 -18.17 9.66
C ILE A 202 -5.51 -19.38 9.90
N SER A 203 -5.88 -20.26 10.83
CA SER A 203 -5.12 -21.47 11.13
C SER A 203 -5.10 -22.50 10.00
N SER A 204 -5.99 -22.37 9.00
CA SER A 204 -6.02 -23.22 7.81
C SER A 204 -5.00 -22.80 6.74
N ILE A 205 -4.40 -21.61 6.86
CA ILE A 205 -3.38 -21.09 5.93
C ILE A 205 -2.09 -20.64 6.66
N PRO A 206 -1.47 -21.50 7.48
CA PRO A 206 -0.36 -21.10 8.36
C PRO A 206 0.91 -20.67 7.60
N ASP A 207 1.12 -21.20 6.40
CA ASP A 207 2.35 -21.03 5.63
C ASP A 207 2.08 -20.28 4.31
N PRO A 208 3.05 -19.50 3.81
CA PRO A 208 2.99 -18.87 2.49
C PRO A 208 2.68 -19.90 1.39
N GLY A 209 1.80 -19.52 0.47
CA GLY A 209 1.30 -20.38 -0.61
C GLY A 209 0.06 -21.18 -0.26
N ASN A 210 -0.30 -21.31 1.03
CA ASN A 210 -1.50 -22.04 1.43
C ASN A 210 -2.77 -21.28 1.02
N THR A 211 -3.79 -22.06 0.64
CA THR A 211 -5.13 -21.57 0.32
C THR A 211 -6.17 -22.41 1.07
N THR A 212 -7.32 -21.80 1.38
CA THR A 212 -8.49 -22.50 1.92
C THR A 212 -9.78 -21.89 1.37
N SER A 213 -10.86 -22.66 1.33
CA SER A 213 -12.20 -22.11 1.09
C SER A 213 -12.79 -21.60 2.40
N LEU A 214 -13.51 -20.48 2.33
CA LEU A 214 -14.36 -20.01 3.41
C LEU A 214 -15.82 -20.38 3.11
N PRO A 215 -16.65 -20.57 4.16
CA PRO A 215 -18.09 -20.66 3.97
C PRO A 215 -18.65 -19.33 3.45
N PRO A 216 -19.87 -19.33 2.89
CA PRO A 216 -20.54 -18.10 2.52
C PRO A 216 -20.60 -17.10 3.67
N LEU A 217 -20.23 -15.86 3.40
CA LEU A 217 -20.24 -14.78 4.36
C LEU A 217 -21.35 -13.77 4.06
N ASP A 218 -21.83 -13.09 5.10
CA ASP A 218 -22.80 -12.01 5.01
C ASP A 218 -22.11 -10.65 5.19
N PHE A 219 -22.14 -9.82 4.15
CA PHE A 219 -21.53 -8.50 4.12
C PHE A 219 -22.52 -7.37 4.42
N SER A 220 -23.80 -7.66 4.71
CA SER A 220 -24.86 -6.65 4.86
C SER A 220 -24.58 -5.60 5.94
N ALA A 221 -24.01 -6.02 7.07
CA ALA A 221 -23.62 -5.11 8.15
C ALA A 221 -22.45 -4.19 7.73
N LEU A 222 -21.49 -4.72 6.98
CA LEU A 222 -20.37 -3.95 6.43
C LEU A 222 -20.88 -2.91 5.43
N THR A 223 -21.66 -3.34 4.42
CA THR A 223 -22.16 -2.43 3.37
C THR A 223 -23.04 -1.34 3.95
N SER A 224 -23.90 -1.66 4.93
CA SER A 224 -24.73 -0.67 5.63
C SER A 224 -23.89 0.34 6.40
N THR A 225 -22.82 -0.10 7.06
CA THR A 225 -21.92 0.80 7.81
C THR A 225 -21.13 1.70 6.88
N MET A 226 -20.58 1.13 5.80
CA MET A 226 -19.84 1.90 4.78
C MET A 226 -20.72 2.95 4.11
N ALA A 227 -22.00 2.66 3.87
CA ALA A 227 -22.97 3.61 3.31
C ALA A 227 -23.21 4.86 4.18
N THR A 228 -22.93 4.79 5.49
CA THR A 228 -23.05 5.93 6.42
C THR A 228 -21.71 6.51 6.86
N THR A 229 -20.60 5.92 6.40
CA THR A 229 -19.25 6.31 6.79
C THR A 229 -18.73 7.42 5.88
N SER A 230 -18.03 8.40 6.46
CA SER A 230 -17.18 9.32 5.71
C SER A 230 -15.78 8.74 5.54
N PHE A 231 -15.11 9.09 4.44
CA PHE A 231 -13.78 8.59 4.12
C PHE A 231 -12.84 9.75 3.85
N PHE A 232 -11.63 9.69 4.41
CA PHE A 232 -10.51 10.49 3.92
C PHE A 232 -10.20 10.05 2.49
N SER A 233 -10.04 11.01 1.58
CA SER A 233 -9.84 10.75 0.16
C SER A 233 -8.58 11.43 -0.35
N TYR A 234 -7.74 10.66 -1.04
CA TYR A 234 -6.56 11.18 -1.73
C TYR A 234 -6.13 10.24 -2.87
N THR A 235 -5.32 10.76 -3.80
CA THR A 235 -4.69 9.95 -4.86
C THR A 235 -3.25 9.66 -4.49
N GLY A 236 -2.92 8.37 -4.40
CA GLY A 236 -1.64 7.85 -3.95
C GLY A 236 -1.10 6.76 -4.85
N SER A 237 -0.53 5.71 -4.24
CA SER A 237 0.09 4.58 -4.93
C SER A 237 -0.28 3.26 -4.30
N LEU A 238 0.08 2.15 -4.96
CA LEU A 238 0.17 0.88 -4.26
C LEU A 238 1.14 0.97 -3.08
N THR A 239 0.82 0.26 -2.00
CA THR A 239 1.69 0.15 -0.81
C THR A 239 2.65 -1.03 -0.90
N THR A 240 2.62 -1.76 -2.02
CA THR A 240 3.56 -2.84 -2.38
C THR A 240 4.13 -2.60 -3.78
N PRO A 241 5.24 -3.25 -4.16
CA PRO A 241 5.80 -3.16 -5.49
C PRO A 241 4.75 -3.45 -6.59
N PRO A 242 4.78 -2.79 -7.76
CA PRO A 242 5.78 -1.80 -8.22
C PRO A 242 5.57 -0.39 -7.67
N CYS A 243 4.71 -0.22 -6.66
CA CYS A 243 4.38 1.07 -6.04
C CYS A 243 3.80 2.08 -7.04
N SER A 244 3.05 1.59 -8.03
CA SER A 244 2.40 2.39 -9.06
C SER A 244 1.50 3.47 -8.45
N GLU A 245 1.69 4.71 -8.88
CA GLU A 245 0.83 5.85 -8.54
C GLU A 245 -0.51 5.85 -9.30
N GLY A 246 -1.42 6.75 -8.91
CA GLY A 246 -2.75 6.90 -9.51
C GLY A 246 -3.83 6.08 -8.82
N VAL A 247 -3.57 5.58 -7.61
CA VAL A 247 -4.53 4.81 -6.82
C VAL A 247 -5.42 5.76 -6.01
N ASN A 248 -6.73 5.64 -6.12
CA ASN A 248 -7.68 6.42 -5.34
C ASN A 248 -7.90 5.76 -3.96
N PHE A 249 -7.38 6.35 -2.90
CA PHE A 249 -7.57 5.87 -1.53
C PHE A 249 -8.79 6.50 -0.88
N LEU A 250 -9.57 5.66 -0.20
CA LEU A 250 -10.70 6.03 0.65
C LEU A 250 -10.52 5.36 2.01
N VAL A 251 -9.98 6.08 2.98
CA VAL A 251 -9.73 5.55 4.33
C VAL A 251 -10.87 5.95 5.25
N ALA A 252 -11.58 4.97 5.83
CA ALA A 252 -12.70 5.20 6.73
C ALA A 252 -12.28 6.10 7.91
N THR A 253 -13.08 7.11 8.24
CA THR A 253 -12.74 8.07 9.31
C THR A 253 -12.86 7.48 10.71
N GLU A 254 -13.68 6.44 10.87
CA GLU A 254 -13.94 5.77 12.14
C GLU A 254 -13.30 4.38 12.14
N PRO A 255 -12.46 4.05 13.14
CA PRO A 255 -11.89 2.72 13.24
C PRO A 255 -12.95 1.69 13.65
N LEU A 256 -12.80 0.47 13.13
CA LEU A 256 -13.59 -0.69 13.53
C LEU A 256 -12.97 -1.35 14.77
N GLY A 257 -13.76 -2.14 15.52
CA GLY A 257 -13.25 -2.88 16.66
C GLY A 257 -12.60 -4.22 16.25
N MET A 258 -11.52 -4.63 16.90
CA MET A 258 -10.99 -5.99 16.79
C MET A 258 -10.63 -6.55 18.16
N ALA A 259 -11.10 -7.76 18.46
CA ALA A 259 -10.74 -8.42 19.70
C ALA A 259 -9.25 -8.81 19.72
N VAL A 260 -8.65 -8.75 20.90
CA VAL A 260 -7.20 -8.98 21.11
C VAL A 260 -6.77 -10.38 20.70
N ASP A 261 -7.61 -11.39 20.90
CA ASP A 261 -7.34 -12.79 20.53
C ASP A 261 -7.29 -12.96 19.00
N THR A 262 -8.27 -12.39 18.28
CA THR A 262 -8.31 -12.35 16.82
C THR A 262 -7.08 -11.64 16.25
N PHE A 263 -6.73 -10.47 16.80
CA PHE A 263 -5.50 -9.76 16.42
C PHE A 263 -4.25 -10.61 16.60
N ASN A 264 -4.10 -11.28 17.75
CA ASN A 264 -2.93 -12.10 18.03
C ASN A 264 -2.84 -13.33 17.10
N ALA A 265 -3.98 -13.96 16.78
CA ALA A 265 -4.05 -15.07 15.83
C ALA A 265 -3.60 -14.62 14.43
N MET A 266 -4.12 -13.49 13.95
CA MET A 266 -3.72 -12.91 12.67
C MET A 266 -2.23 -12.55 12.65
N LYS A 267 -1.76 -11.79 13.66
CA LYS A 267 -0.35 -11.35 13.77
C LYS A 267 0.63 -12.53 13.79
N LYS A 268 0.23 -13.68 14.32
CA LYS A 268 1.08 -14.89 14.32
C LYS A 268 1.37 -15.40 12.90
N VAL A 269 0.41 -15.27 11.98
CA VAL A 269 0.52 -15.72 10.59
C VAL A 269 1.09 -14.61 9.71
N VAL A 270 0.51 -13.41 9.76
CA VAL A 270 0.93 -12.24 8.94
C VAL A 270 2.29 -11.67 9.37
N LYS A 271 2.63 -11.79 10.66
CA LYS A 271 3.84 -11.24 11.28
C LYS A 271 3.89 -9.71 11.22
N PHE A 272 4.52 -9.16 10.19
CA PHE A 272 4.68 -7.73 9.96
C PHE A 272 4.68 -7.50 8.45
N ASN A 273 3.79 -6.63 7.99
CA ASN A 273 3.63 -6.37 6.57
C ASN A 273 3.20 -4.94 6.23
N SER A 274 3.75 -3.96 6.95
CA SER A 274 3.39 -2.55 6.76
C SER A 274 4.56 -1.78 6.18
N ARG A 275 4.33 -1.08 5.07
CA ARG A 275 5.27 -0.11 4.51
C ARG A 275 5.36 1.10 5.45
N PHE A 276 6.53 1.72 5.52
CA PHE A 276 6.68 2.97 6.28
C PHE A 276 5.87 4.10 5.62
N ALA A 277 5.39 5.06 6.41
CA ALA A 277 4.71 6.25 5.89
C ALA A 277 5.64 7.04 4.96
N GLN A 278 5.12 7.44 3.81
CA GLN A 278 5.84 8.16 2.77
C GLN A 278 5.87 9.66 3.06
N ASN A 279 6.52 10.43 2.17
CA ASN A 279 6.54 11.88 2.28
C ASN A 279 5.14 12.47 2.03
N ALA A 280 4.97 13.76 2.26
CA ALA A 280 3.78 14.48 1.82
C ALA A 280 3.59 14.31 0.30
N LEU A 281 2.33 14.27 -0.15
CA LEU A 281 2.01 14.11 -1.57
C LEU A 281 2.62 15.24 -2.40
N GLY A 282 3.26 14.89 -3.51
CA GLY A 282 3.96 15.81 -4.40
C GLY A 282 5.39 16.16 -4.00
N GLU A 283 5.81 15.84 -2.77
CA GLU A 283 7.19 16.03 -2.33
C GLU A 283 8.10 14.85 -2.77
N PRO A 284 9.42 15.05 -2.87
CA PRO A 284 10.34 13.99 -3.29
C PRO A 284 10.27 12.76 -2.40
N ASN A 285 10.41 11.57 -3.01
CA ASN A 285 10.43 10.30 -2.30
C ASN A 285 11.48 10.28 -1.16
N LEU A 286 11.15 9.70 -0.01
CA LEU A 286 12.05 9.67 1.15
C LEU A 286 13.39 8.97 0.86
N LEU A 287 13.40 7.96 0.00
CA LEU A 287 14.65 7.28 -0.41
C LEU A 287 15.50 8.17 -1.31
N GLN A 288 14.88 8.95 -2.20
CA GLN A 288 15.57 9.96 -3.00
C GLN A 288 16.14 11.08 -2.11
N VAL A 289 15.35 11.57 -1.14
CA VAL A 289 15.82 12.57 -0.16
C VAL A 289 17.01 12.04 0.63
N SER A 290 16.94 10.79 1.08
CA SER A 290 18.01 10.13 1.84
C SER A 290 19.30 10.03 1.02
N ARG A 291 19.20 9.60 -0.25
CA ARG A 291 20.34 9.54 -1.17
C ARG A 291 21.01 10.89 -1.34
N LEU A 292 20.24 11.93 -1.66
CA LEU A 292 20.76 13.30 -1.83
C LEU A 292 21.39 13.83 -0.54
N GLY A 293 20.85 13.46 0.62
CA GLY A 293 21.44 13.76 1.92
C GLY A 293 22.83 13.15 2.09
N LEU A 294 23.02 11.88 1.72
CA LEU A 294 24.31 11.20 1.80
C LEU A 294 25.35 11.83 0.85
N GLU A 295 24.95 12.11 -0.40
CA GLU A 295 25.82 12.77 -1.38
C GLU A 295 26.34 14.13 -0.86
N ARG A 296 25.47 14.92 -0.19
CA ARG A 296 25.88 16.17 0.46
C ARG A 296 26.88 15.97 1.58
N VAL A 297 26.67 14.97 2.44
CA VAL A 297 27.59 14.66 3.56
C VAL A 297 28.95 14.22 3.04
N GLU A 298 28.99 13.42 1.97
CA GLU A 298 30.24 13.00 1.32
C GLU A 298 31.00 14.18 0.73
N ALA A 299 30.31 15.08 0.03
CA ALA A 299 30.91 16.30 -0.50
C ALA A 299 31.52 17.17 0.62
N GLN A 300 30.79 17.36 1.73
CA GLN A 300 31.29 18.11 2.89
C GLN A 300 32.54 17.46 3.51
N ARG A 301 32.54 16.14 3.69
CA ARG A 301 33.71 15.41 4.21
C ARG A 301 34.93 15.53 3.31
N TRP A 302 34.73 15.52 2.00
CA TRP A 302 35.80 15.72 1.03
C TRP A 302 36.42 17.12 1.16
N THR A 303 35.60 18.18 1.24
CA THR A 303 36.06 19.56 1.41
C THR A 303 36.89 19.75 2.69
N VAL A 304 36.42 19.21 3.82
CA VAL A 304 37.14 19.28 5.11
C VAL A 304 38.50 18.57 5.03
N ARG A 305 38.59 17.41 4.36
CA ARG A 305 39.85 16.68 4.19
C ARG A 305 40.88 17.41 3.31
N GLN A 306 40.44 18.27 2.40
CA GLN A 306 41.33 19.06 1.53
C GLN A 306 41.81 20.36 2.19
N GLY A 307 41.40 20.67 3.43
CA GLY A 307 41.82 21.90 4.13
C GLY A 307 41.31 23.19 3.48
N VAL A 308 40.20 23.12 2.74
CA VAL A 308 39.59 24.29 2.11
C VAL A 308 38.53 24.84 3.06
N ASP A 309 38.77 26.04 3.61
CA ASP A 309 37.80 26.76 4.42
C ASP A 309 36.53 27.06 3.61
N VAL A 310 35.38 26.69 4.15
CA VAL A 310 34.07 27.03 3.58
C VAL A 310 33.75 28.47 3.96
N VAL A 311 33.94 29.41 3.04
CA VAL A 311 33.43 30.78 3.21
C VAL A 311 31.91 30.74 2.99
N PRO A 312 31.08 31.16 3.96
CA PRO A 312 29.64 31.28 3.74
C PRO A 312 29.39 32.31 2.64
N MET A 313 28.62 31.96 1.61
CA MET A 313 28.16 32.97 0.65
C MET A 313 27.13 33.90 1.33
N PRO A 314 27.12 35.20 1.01
CA PRO A 314 26.07 36.10 1.49
C PRO A 314 24.72 35.65 0.92
N PRO A 315 23.62 35.83 1.69
CA PRO A 315 22.29 35.47 1.23
C PRO A 315 21.94 36.26 -0.05
N PRO A 316 21.13 35.69 -0.96
CA PRO A 316 20.67 36.43 -2.13
C PRO A 316 19.89 37.68 -1.70
N PRO A 317 19.94 38.78 -2.47
CA PRO A 317 19.15 39.97 -2.18
C PRO A 317 17.67 39.59 -2.14
N ALA A 318 16.97 40.02 -1.10
CA ALA A 318 15.56 39.76 -0.92
C ALA A 318 14.77 40.27 -2.14
N VAL A 319 14.01 39.38 -2.76
CA VAL A 319 12.90 39.79 -3.63
C VAL A 319 11.79 40.23 -2.68
N GLU A 320 11.30 41.47 -2.84
CA GLU A 320 10.17 41.95 -2.05
C GLU A 320 8.98 41.01 -2.24
N GLY A 321 8.62 40.27 -1.18
CA GLY A 321 7.31 39.63 -1.08
C GLY A 321 7.23 38.12 -0.88
N GLU A 322 8.25 37.40 -0.40
CA GLU A 322 8.04 36.03 0.08
C GLU A 322 9.01 35.62 1.20
N GLU A 323 8.44 35.11 2.30
CA GLU A 323 9.14 34.61 3.48
C GLU A 323 10.08 33.44 3.14
N ALA A 324 11.23 33.46 3.80
CA ALA A 324 12.38 32.64 3.52
C ALA A 324 12.18 31.13 3.77
N GLY A 325 12.76 30.31 2.88
CA GLY A 325 13.32 29.03 3.31
C GLY A 325 13.25 27.86 2.31
N ARG A 326 14.02 27.91 1.21
CA ARG A 326 14.53 26.71 0.50
C ARG A 326 15.74 27.12 -0.37
N GLU A 327 16.95 26.84 0.12
CA GLU A 327 18.20 27.09 -0.62
C GLU A 327 18.44 25.99 -1.67
N THR A 328 18.49 26.37 -2.95
CA THR A 328 19.08 25.55 -4.01
C THR A 328 20.51 26.06 -4.25
N VAL A 329 21.53 25.27 -3.88
CA VAL A 329 22.94 25.63 -4.07
C VAL A 329 23.45 25.06 -5.39
N LEU A 330 23.76 25.93 -6.36
CA LEU A 330 24.44 25.57 -7.61
C LEU A 330 25.96 25.76 -7.44
N LEU A 331 26.74 24.69 -7.64
CA LEU A 331 28.20 24.68 -7.53
C LEU A 331 28.87 25.19 -8.81
N VAL A 332 29.66 26.27 -8.72
CA VAL A 332 30.58 26.68 -9.80
C VAL A 332 32.00 26.28 -9.42
N VAL A 333 32.56 25.29 -10.11
CA VAL A 333 33.94 24.81 -9.91
C VAL A 333 34.90 25.61 -10.78
N HIS A 334 35.79 26.40 -10.19
CA HIS A 334 36.95 26.98 -10.89
C HIS A 334 38.19 26.11 -10.71
N SER A 335 38.58 25.40 -11.77
CA SER A 335 39.85 24.66 -11.83
C SER A 335 40.99 25.60 -12.22
N LYS A 336 41.84 26.00 -11.26
CA LYS A 336 43.19 26.51 -11.58
C LYS A 336 44.15 25.32 -11.70
N ARG A 337 44.53 24.96 -12.92
CA ARG A 337 45.69 24.12 -13.19
C ARG A 337 46.93 25.02 -13.31
N GLU A 338 47.82 24.96 -12.35
CA GLU A 338 49.20 25.40 -12.52
C GLU A 338 49.96 24.30 -13.27
N PHE A 339 50.43 24.61 -14.49
CA PHE A 339 51.41 23.79 -15.18
C PHE A 339 52.80 24.13 -14.62
N ARG A 340 53.48 23.14 -14.02
CA ARG A 340 54.93 23.15 -13.84
C ARG A 340 55.57 22.39 -15.00
N ALA A 341 56.33 23.12 -15.82
CA ALA A 341 57.53 22.65 -16.51
C ALA A 341 58.54 23.80 -16.44
#